data_AF-A0A4U2DFB1-F1
#
_entry.id   AF-A0A4U2DFB1-F1
#
_cell.length_a   1.000
_cell.length_b   1.000
_cell.length_c   1.000
_cell.angle_alpha   90.00
_cell.angle_beta   90.00
_cell.angle_gamma   90.00
#
_symmetry.space_group_name_H-M   'P 1'
#
loop_
_entity.id
_entity.type
_entity.pdbx_description
1 polymer ?
#
loop_
_entity_poly.entity_id
_entity_poly.type
_entity_poly.pdbx_seq_one_letter_code
_entity_poly.pdbx_strand_id
1 'polypeptide(L)'
;GLWWFEGEKPIATRVMELDTWDNESFLAGAVFGEVIGDEAIDKGEKRPQHVLFDELPTGTMMAMTLVAQSKAQARARLRTVREAAVGEETELEVIRDTCDSFTALVEKHPLWRGQLAFYVQGESVSEIEGRTESLRAIFNNRDLSLRFVKNSDQESPLDSYLRWLPMNYHPEHDDKLWYCGWVWLEDILSLSPLFGRATGTGSEAFQFFNRGGELFGVDPLRDQLSNAHLNLFGPSGSGKSATLVGMCLRLLAIHRPRLFIIEAGNSFGLLGQYCERLGLSVNRVQVSAHSKGLMAPFADAKHLVGQAVPHVSDEKALDIEHLNDSDSPDDEARDILGELEIMARLMITGGEQREMDDYR
;
A
#
# COMPACT_ATOMS: atom_id res chain seq x y z
N GLY A 1 -1.30 -21.35 -22.56
CA GLY A 1 -2.50 -22.16 -22.89
C GLY A 1 -3.67 -21.22 -23.05
N LEU A 2 -4.85 -21.72 -23.42
CA LEU A 2 -6.07 -20.90 -23.57
C LEU A 2 -7.18 -21.43 -22.68
N TRP A 3 -7.72 -20.57 -21.82
CA TRP A 3 -8.93 -20.84 -21.05
C TRP A 3 -10.11 -20.13 -21.69
N TRP A 4 -11.21 -20.86 -21.92
CA TRP A 4 -12.45 -20.32 -22.47
C TRP A 4 -13.48 -20.18 -21.36
N PHE A 5 -14.11 -19.01 -21.26
CA PHE A 5 -15.18 -18.75 -20.32
C PHE A 5 -16.51 -18.58 -21.07
N GLU A 6 -17.55 -19.24 -20.56
CA GLU A 6 -18.91 -19.11 -21.06
C GLU A 6 -19.55 -17.82 -20.53
N GLY A 7 -20.28 -17.11 -21.40
CA GLY A 7 -20.96 -15.86 -21.12
C GLY A 7 -21.81 -15.43 -22.32
N GLU A 8 -22.28 -14.17 -22.36
CA GLU A 8 -23.01 -13.63 -23.53
C GLU A 8 -22.18 -13.71 -24.83
N LYS A 9 -20.85 -13.63 -24.68
CA LYS A 9 -19.87 -13.94 -25.73
C LYS A 9 -18.77 -14.84 -25.16
N PRO A 10 -18.31 -15.86 -25.89
CA PRO A 10 -17.16 -16.65 -25.46
C PRO A 10 -15.89 -15.79 -25.50
N ILE A 11 -15.22 -15.67 -24.35
CA ILE A 11 -13.95 -14.97 -24.23
C ILE A 11 -12.90 -15.98 -23.85
N ALA A 12 -11.83 -16.03 -24.64
CA ALA A 12 -10.64 -16.79 -24.30
C ALA A 12 -9.62 -15.90 -23.59
N THR A 13 -8.88 -16.51 -22.67
CA THR A 13 -7.85 -15.86 -21.87
C THR A 13 -6.55 -16.65 -21.94
N ARG A 14 -5.43 -15.93 -22.11
CA ARG A 14 -4.06 -16.44 -22.04
C ARG A 14 -3.31 -15.74 -20.92
N VAL A 15 -2.41 -16.45 -20.24
CA VAL A 15 -1.45 -15.84 -19.31
C VAL A 15 -0.08 -15.78 -19.96
N MET A 16 0.52 -14.58 -19.90
CA MET A 16 1.83 -14.23 -20.40
C MET A 16 2.74 -13.91 -19.22
N GLU A 17 3.62 -14.85 -18.86
CA GLU A 17 4.58 -14.69 -17.76
C GLU A 17 5.81 -13.92 -18.24
N LEU A 18 6.32 -12.97 -17.45
CA LEU A 18 7.60 -12.35 -17.75
C LEU A 18 8.75 -13.34 -17.48
N ASP A 19 9.69 -13.41 -18.42
CA ASP A 19 10.91 -14.21 -18.31
C ASP A 19 12.03 -13.36 -17.70
N THR A 20 12.26 -12.17 -18.26
CA THR A 20 13.23 -11.18 -17.77
C THR A 20 12.53 -9.89 -17.40
N TRP A 21 13.07 -9.21 -16.39
CA TRP A 21 12.54 -7.97 -15.80
C TRP A 21 13.62 -7.12 -15.13
N ASP A 22 14.88 -7.37 -15.49
CA ASP A 22 16.11 -6.72 -15.01
C ASP A 22 16.39 -5.35 -15.66
N ASN A 23 15.36 -4.71 -16.23
CA ASN A 23 15.48 -3.40 -16.85
C ASN A 23 15.24 -2.29 -15.82
N GLU A 24 16.19 -1.36 -15.68
CA GLU A 24 16.10 -0.27 -14.69
C GLU A 24 14.89 0.65 -14.92
N SER A 25 14.58 0.98 -16.18
CA SER A 25 13.41 1.82 -16.50
C SER A 25 12.09 1.11 -16.16
N PHE A 26 12.03 -0.20 -16.40
CA PHE A 26 10.92 -1.02 -15.98
C PHE A 26 10.77 -1.03 -14.46
N LEU A 27 11.83 -1.36 -13.72
CA LEU A 27 11.82 -1.45 -12.25
C LEU A 27 11.55 -0.09 -11.58
N ALA A 28 11.93 1.03 -12.22
CA ALA A 28 11.54 2.36 -11.77
C ALA A 28 10.04 2.66 -11.99
N GLY A 29 9.34 1.78 -12.70
CA GLY A 29 7.89 1.79 -12.88
C GLY A 29 7.39 2.59 -14.09
N ALA A 30 8.19 2.64 -15.16
CA ALA A 30 7.80 3.23 -16.45
C ALA A 30 6.52 2.60 -17.05
N VAL A 31 6.12 1.41 -16.58
CA VAL A 31 4.84 0.80 -16.95
C VAL A 31 3.66 1.67 -16.53
N PHE A 32 3.72 2.31 -15.35
CA PHE A 32 2.57 2.97 -14.72
C PHE A 32 2.69 4.49 -14.60
N GLY A 33 3.83 5.08 -14.97
CA GLY A 33 4.06 6.51 -14.89
C GLY A 33 5.05 7.00 -15.93
N GLU A 34 5.14 8.33 -16.06
CA GLU A 34 6.14 9.02 -16.88
C GLU A 34 7.49 9.03 -16.17
N VAL A 35 8.13 7.86 -16.08
CA VAL A 35 9.47 7.74 -15.49
C VAL A 35 10.49 7.86 -16.62
N ILE A 36 11.33 8.88 -16.53
CA ILE A 36 12.56 8.99 -17.32
C ILE A 36 13.74 8.92 -16.36
N GLY A 37 14.76 8.13 -16.71
CA GLY A 37 15.98 8.07 -15.93
C GLY A 37 16.69 9.44 -15.90
N ASP A 38 17.49 9.67 -14.86
CA ASP A 38 18.22 10.93 -14.69
C ASP A 38 19.11 11.25 -15.91
N GLU A 39 19.71 10.23 -16.52
CA GLU A 39 20.50 10.41 -17.75
C GLU A 39 19.67 10.92 -18.95
N ALA A 40 18.41 10.49 -19.06
CA ALA A 40 17.51 10.91 -20.13
C ALA A 40 17.05 12.36 -19.92
N ILE A 41 16.87 12.77 -18.65
CA ILE A 41 16.63 14.18 -18.28
C ILE A 41 17.83 15.04 -18.71
N ASP A 42 19.04 14.62 -18.38
CA ASP A 42 20.27 15.35 -18.69
C ASP A 42 20.53 15.46 -20.20
N LYS A 43 20.10 14.46 -20.97
CA LYS A 43 20.15 14.46 -22.45
C LYS A 43 19.01 15.25 -23.10
N GLY A 44 18.08 15.80 -22.31
CA GLY A 44 16.95 16.58 -22.80
C GLY A 44 15.92 15.74 -23.57
N GLU A 45 15.84 14.44 -23.27
CA GLU A 45 14.88 13.54 -23.90
C GLU A 45 13.45 13.96 -23.54
N LYS A 46 12.54 13.78 -24.51
CA LYS A 46 11.13 14.13 -24.29
C LYS A 46 10.53 13.13 -23.31
N ARG A 47 9.89 13.67 -22.27
CA ARG A 47 9.06 12.86 -21.37
C ARG A 47 8.01 12.07 -22.18
N PRO A 48 7.76 10.80 -21.82
CA PRO A 48 6.63 10.05 -22.36
C PRO A 48 5.36 10.89 -22.22
N GLN A 49 4.54 10.96 -23.27
CA GLN A 49 3.27 11.71 -23.22
C GLN A 49 2.11 10.88 -22.65
N HIS A 50 2.37 9.60 -22.40
CA HIS A 50 1.40 8.63 -21.95
C HIS A 50 2.12 7.44 -21.32
N VAL A 51 1.37 6.72 -20.50
CA VAL A 51 1.84 5.59 -19.72
C VAL A 51 1.79 4.32 -20.57
N LEU A 52 2.82 3.46 -20.49
CA LEU A 52 2.92 2.25 -21.30
C LEU A 52 1.77 1.27 -21.03
N PHE A 53 1.25 1.23 -19.80
CA PHE A 53 0.09 0.40 -19.45
C PHE A 53 -1.17 0.74 -20.29
N ASP A 54 -1.32 1.99 -20.72
CA ASP A 54 -2.48 2.42 -21.52
C ASP A 54 -2.37 2.01 -22.99
N GLU A 55 -1.15 1.68 -23.47
CA GLU A 55 -0.93 1.13 -24.81
C GLU A 55 -1.22 -0.37 -24.90
N LEU A 56 -1.37 -1.06 -23.76
CA LEU A 56 -1.56 -2.50 -23.75
C LEU A 56 -2.88 -2.89 -24.45
N PRO A 57 -2.95 -4.07 -25.07
CA PRO A 57 -4.17 -4.54 -25.72
C PRO A 57 -5.36 -4.47 -24.77
N THR A 58 -6.51 -3.98 -25.26
CA THR A 58 -7.73 -3.83 -24.45
C THR A 58 -8.12 -5.15 -23.76
N GLY A 59 -8.43 -5.10 -22.47
CA GLY A 59 -8.72 -6.30 -21.68
C GLY A 59 -7.47 -7.02 -21.15
N THR A 60 -6.28 -6.44 -21.31
CA THR A 60 -5.08 -6.91 -20.61
C THR A 60 -5.20 -6.61 -19.12
N MET A 61 -4.91 -7.61 -18.28
CA MET A 61 -4.84 -7.44 -16.83
C MET A 61 -3.49 -7.90 -16.32
N MET A 62 -2.79 -7.06 -15.55
CA MET A 62 -1.57 -7.46 -14.88
C MET A 62 -1.89 -8.20 -13.59
N ALA A 63 -1.18 -9.29 -13.35
CA ALA A 63 -1.15 -10.01 -12.09
C ALA A 63 0.26 -9.94 -11.49
N MET A 64 0.31 -9.69 -10.20
CA MET A 64 1.54 -9.61 -9.43
C MET A 64 1.47 -10.60 -8.28
N THR A 65 2.50 -11.43 -8.17
CA THR A 65 2.68 -12.32 -7.02
C THR A 65 3.88 -11.82 -6.23
N LEU A 66 3.69 -11.65 -4.93
CA LEU A 66 4.72 -11.18 -4.01
C LEU A 66 4.69 -12.05 -2.76
N VAL A 67 5.81 -12.67 -2.44
CA VAL A 67 5.98 -13.52 -1.25
C VAL A 67 6.99 -12.86 -0.32
N ALA A 68 6.48 -12.40 0.82
CA ALA A 68 7.29 -11.84 1.87
C ALA A 68 8.19 -12.90 2.51
N GLN A 69 9.43 -12.52 2.79
CA GLN A 69 10.37 -13.36 3.54
C GLN A 69 11.20 -12.52 4.51
N SER A 70 11.63 -13.16 5.59
CA SER A 70 12.57 -12.56 6.54
C SER A 70 13.97 -12.46 5.96
N LYS A 71 14.78 -11.53 6.49
CA LYS A 71 16.22 -11.44 6.19
C LYS A 71 16.94 -12.77 6.46
N ALA A 72 16.51 -13.54 7.47
CA ALA A 72 17.07 -14.84 7.79
C ALA A 72 16.82 -15.87 6.66
N GLN A 73 15.59 -15.94 6.14
CA GLN A 73 15.24 -16.82 5.02
C GLN A 73 16.01 -16.44 3.74
N ALA A 74 16.09 -15.15 3.41
CA ALA A 74 16.85 -14.66 2.27
C ALA A 74 18.34 -15.06 2.35
N ARG A 75 18.99 -14.80 3.50
CA ARG A 75 20.39 -15.20 3.74
C ARG A 75 20.61 -16.69 3.68
N ALA A 76 19.69 -17.48 4.27
CA ALA A 76 19.82 -18.94 4.27
C ALA A 76 19.89 -19.49 2.84
N ARG A 77 19.09 -18.94 1.91
CA ARG A 77 19.09 -19.40 0.53
C ARG A 77 20.23 -18.83 -0.30
N LEU A 78 20.65 -17.58 -0.08
CA LEU A 78 21.89 -17.04 -0.64
C LEU A 78 23.09 -17.93 -0.26
N ARG A 79 23.17 -18.36 1.00
CA ARG A 79 24.18 -19.31 1.46
C ARG A 79 24.11 -20.64 0.71
N THR A 80 22.91 -21.20 0.52
CA THR A 80 22.75 -22.45 -0.27
C THR A 80 23.28 -22.30 -1.70
N VAL A 81 22.97 -21.19 -2.38
CA VAL A 81 23.47 -20.93 -3.74
C VAL A 81 24.99 -20.79 -3.75
N ARG A 82 25.53 -20.04 -2.79
CA ARG A 82 26.97 -19.85 -2.62
C ARG A 82 27.72 -21.16 -2.36
N GLU A 83 27.17 -22.03 -1.51
CA GLU A 83 27.75 -23.34 -1.16
C GLU A 83 27.68 -24.33 -2.33
N ALA A 84 26.68 -24.21 -3.21
CA ALA A 84 26.55 -25.03 -4.41
C ALA A 84 27.55 -24.65 -5.53
N ALA A 85 28.10 -23.43 -5.50
CA ALA A 85 29.10 -22.95 -6.45
C ALA A 85 30.50 -23.51 -6.11
N VAL A 86 30.69 -24.83 -6.32
CA VAL A 86 31.93 -25.56 -6.00
C VAL A 86 32.85 -25.64 -7.21
N GLY A 87 34.03 -25.02 -7.12
CA GLY A 87 35.05 -25.06 -8.15
C GLY A 87 35.89 -23.78 -8.17
N GLU A 88 36.88 -23.74 -9.07
CA GLU A 88 37.77 -22.59 -9.28
C GLU A 88 37.53 -21.90 -10.63
N GLU A 89 36.45 -22.27 -11.33
CA GLU A 89 36.05 -21.61 -12.57
C GLU A 89 35.62 -20.17 -12.29
N THR A 90 35.96 -19.25 -13.18
CA THR A 90 35.68 -17.81 -13.01
C THR A 90 34.19 -17.52 -12.86
N GLU A 91 33.32 -18.27 -13.54
CA GLU A 91 31.86 -18.12 -13.42
C GLU A 91 31.36 -18.46 -12.00
N LEU A 92 31.96 -19.46 -11.34
CA LEU A 92 31.62 -19.86 -9.98
C LEU A 92 32.16 -18.87 -8.94
N GLU A 93 33.30 -18.23 -9.21
CA GLU A 93 33.81 -17.12 -8.40
C GLU A 93 32.84 -15.93 -8.43
N VAL A 94 32.37 -15.52 -9.62
CA VAL A 94 31.39 -14.44 -9.78
C VAL A 94 30.09 -14.73 -9.01
N ILE A 95 29.59 -15.97 -9.05
CA ILE A 95 28.39 -16.36 -8.29
C ILE A 95 28.61 -16.19 -6.78
N ARG A 96 29.78 -16.59 -6.25
CA ARG A 96 30.11 -16.45 -4.83
C ARG A 96 30.20 -14.98 -4.42
N ASP A 97 30.90 -14.16 -5.20
CA ASP A 97 31.04 -12.72 -4.96
C ASP A 97 29.68 -11.99 -5.02
N THR A 98 28.82 -12.40 -5.95
CA THR A 98 27.44 -11.87 -6.06
C THR A 98 26.62 -12.24 -4.83
N CYS A 99 26.70 -13.49 -4.36
CA CYS A 99 26.01 -13.91 -3.14
C CYS A 99 26.49 -13.15 -1.90
N ASP A 100 27.79 -12.90 -1.79
CA ASP A 100 28.39 -12.16 -0.68
C ASP A 100 27.94 -10.68 -0.72
N SER A 101 27.89 -10.08 -1.91
CA SER A 101 27.37 -8.72 -2.13
C SER A 101 25.89 -8.58 -1.78
N PHE A 102 25.04 -9.51 -2.25
CA PHE A 102 23.61 -9.53 -1.93
C PHE A 102 23.36 -9.74 -0.43
N THR A 103 24.18 -10.56 0.23
CA THR A 103 24.08 -10.78 1.68
C THR A 103 24.29 -9.49 2.47
N ALA A 104 25.23 -8.64 2.04
CA ALA A 104 25.41 -7.31 2.64
C ALA A 104 24.24 -6.36 2.36
N LEU A 105 23.65 -6.41 1.16
CA LEU A 105 22.52 -5.57 0.77
C LEU A 105 21.23 -5.91 1.52
N VAL A 106 20.98 -7.19 1.81
CA VAL A 106 19.80 -7.68 2.56
C VAL A 106 19.68 -7.03 3.95
N GLU A 107 20.79 -6.55 4.52
CA GLU A 107 20.74 -5.84 5.80
C GLU A 107 20.07 -4.47 5.71
N LYS A 108 20.09 -3.85 4.53
CA LYS A 108 19.52 -2.51 4.27
C LYS A 108 18.19 -2.60 3.52
N HIS A 109 18.09 -3.51 2.56
CA HIS A 109 16.98 -3.61 1.62
C HIS A 109 16.26 -4.96 1.78
N PRO A 110 14.93 -4.99 1.96
CA PRO A 110 14.19 -6.25 2.01
C PRO A 110 14.25 -6.97 0.65
N LEU A 111 14.85 -8.16 0.64
CA LEU A 111 14.89 -9.05 -0.51
C LEU A 111 13.74 -10.05 -0.41
N TRP A 112 12.74 -9.94 -1.28
CA TRP A 112 11.56 -10.79 -1.33
C TRP A 112 11.57 -11.69 -2.56
N ARG A 113 10.51 -12.48 -2.73
CA ARG A 113 10.26 -13.27 -3.93
C ARG A 113 9.06 -12.70 -4.65
N GLY A 114 9.11 -12.60 -5.97
CA GLY A 114 7.97 -12.11 -6.72
C GLY A 114 8.06 -12.41 -8.20
N GLN A 115 6.97 -12.19 -8.92
CA GLN A 115 6.90 -12.32 -10.36
C GLN A 115 5.69 -11.53 -10.90
N LEU A 116 5.72 -11.23 -12.20
CA LEU A 116 4.63 -10.60 -12.93
C LEU A 116 4.13 -11.47 -14.08
N ALA A 117 2.83 -11.38 -14.33
CA ALA A 117 2.21 -11.94 -15.50
C ALA A 117 1.09 -11.04 -16.02
N PHE A 118 0.70 -11.26 -17.27
CA PHE A 118 -0.36 -10.51 -17.94
C PHE A 118 -1.38 -11.46 -18.51
N TYR A 119 -2.63 -11.30 -18.10
CA TYR A 119 -3.77 -11.91 -18.75
C TYR A 119 -4.07 -11.15 -20.04
N VAL A 120 -4.20 -11.86 -21.15
CA VAL A 120 -4.62 -11.32 -22.45
C VAL A 120 -5.91 -12.02 -22.85
N GLN A 121 -6.93 -11.23 -23.14
CA GLN A 121 -8.26 -11.72 -23.54
C GLN A 121 -8.50 -11.54 -25.03
N GLY A 122 -9.40 -12.33 -25.63
CA GLY A 122 -9.91 -12.12 -26.99
C GLY A 122 -11.09 -13.03 -27.32
N GLU A 123 -11.86 -12.69 -28.35
CA GLU A 123 -13.06 -13.42 -28.80
C GLU A 123 -12.70 -14.60 -29.73
N SER A 124 -11.46 -14.67 -30.22
CA SER A 124 -10.97 -15.77 -31.06
C SER A 124 -9.49 -16.08 -30.81
N VAL A 125 -9.06 -17.29 -31.21
CA VAL A 125 -7.63 -17.66 -31.15
C VAL A 125 -6.77 -16.68 -31.95
N SER A 126 -7.22 -16.28 -33.14
CA SER A 126 -6.48 -15.32 -33.98
C SER A 126 -6.31 -13.96 -33.31
N GLU A 127 -7.34 -13.50 -32.60
CA GLU A 127 -7.29 -12.24 -31.87
C GLU A 127 -6.33 -12.33 -30.68
N ILE A 128 -6.33 -13.45 -29.96
CA ILE A 128 -5.42 -13.65 -28.83
C ILE A 128 -3.97 -13.70 -29.29
N GLU A 129 -3.65 -14.37 -30.38
CA GLU A 129 -2.31 -14.31 -30.97
C GLU A 129 -1.97 -12.85 -31.31
N GLY A 130 -2.80 -12.17 -32.10
CA GLY A 130 -2.56 -10.75 -32.45
C GLY A 130 -2.31 -9.84 -31.23
N ARG A 131 -3.08 -10.00 -30.15
CA ARG A 131 -2.90 -9.27 -28.89
C ARG A 131 -1.66 -9.72 -28.12
N THR A 132 -1.30 -11.00 -28.16
CA THR A 132 -0.07 -11.55 -27.58
C THR A 132 1.17 -10.95 -28.26
N GLU A 133 1.20 -10.92 -29.59
CA GLU A 133 2.26 -10.29 -30.36
C GLU A 133 2.33 -8.78 -30.11
N SER A 134 1.18 -8.10 -30.01
CA SER A 134 1.12 -6.68 -29.66
C SER A 134 1.70 -6.41 -28.28
N LEU A 135 1.35 -7.22 -27.27
CA LEU A 135 1.89 -7.11 -25.91
C LEU A 135 3.42 -7.29 -25.93
N ARG A 136 3.92 -8.33 -26.59
CA ARG A 136 5.37 -8.57 -26.76
C ARG A 136 6.06 -7.39 -27.45
N ALA A 137 5.46 -6.84 -28.49
CA ALA A 137 6.03 -5.70 -29.20
C ALA A 137 6.14 -4.47 -28.31
N ILE A 138 5.13 -4.15 -27.51
CA ILE A 138 5.15 -3.00 -26.59
C ILE A 138 6.29 -3.13 -25.57
N PHE A 139 6.44 -4.30 -24.95
CA PHE A 139 7.48 -4.56 -23.92
C PHE A 139 8.90 -4.75 -24.49
N ASN A 140 9.03 -5.18 -25.75
CA ASN A 140 10.31 -5.22 -26.44
C ASN A 140 10.75 -3.84 -26.94
N ASN A 141 9.79 -2.99 -27.30
CA ASN A 141 10.03 -1.62 -27.72
C ASN A 141 10.22 -0.71 -26.48
N ARG A 142 10.56 0.58 -26.69
CA ARG A 142 10.70 1.59 -25.62
C ARG A 142 11.81 1.30 -24.60
N ASP A 143 12.90 0.69 -25.04
CA ASP A 143 14.11 0.43 -24.24
C ASP A 143 13.91 -0.45 -22.99
N LEU A 144 12.73 -1.06 -22.82
CA LEU A 144 12.47 -2.04 -21.75
C LEU A 144 13.14 -3.39 -22.06
N SER A 145 13.17 -3.81 -23.33
CA SER A 145 13.78 -5.07 -23.80
C SER A 145 13.33 -6.31 -23.00
N LEU A 146 12.07 -6.33 -22.53
CA LEU A 146 11.56 -7.37 -21.66
C LEU A 146 10.99 -8.53 -22.45
N ARG A 147 11.33 -9.74 -22.02
CA ARG A 147 10.89 -10.97 -22.67
C ARG A 147 9.80 -11.64 -21.85
N PHE A 148 8.84 -12.22 -22.57
CA PHE A 148 7.86 -13.14 -22.01
C PHE A 148 8.33 -14.58 -22.24
N VAL A 149 7.96 -15.46 -21.32
CA VAL A 149 8.15 -16.91 -21.49
C VAL A 149 7.50 -17.32 -22.80
N LYS A 150 8.24 -18.04 -23.65
CA LYS A 150 7.68 -18.51 -24.91
C LYS A 150 6.65 -19.59 -24.63
N ASN A 151 5.59 -19.63 -25.43
CA ASN A 151 4.56 -20.66 -25.31
C ASN A 151 5.14 -22.09 -25.47
N SER A 152 6.23 -22.24 -26.25
CA SER A 152 6.94 -23.52 -26.43
C SER A 152 7.68 -23.99 -25.18
N ASP A 153 8.04 -23.06 -24.30
CA ASP A 153 8.89 -23.30 -23.14
C ASP A 153 8.03 -23.48 -21.87
N GLN A 154 6.71 -23.25 -21.97
CA GLN A 154 5.75 -23.51 -20.91
C GLN A 154 5.41 -25.01 -20.84
N GLU A 155 5.89 -25.69 -19.79
CA GLU A 155 5.59 -27.10 -19.51
C GLU A 155 4.09 -27.38 -19.30
N SER A 156 3.41 -26.50 -18.54
CA SER A 156 1.96 -26.59 -18.32
C SER A 156 1.28 -25.25 -18.58
N PRO A 157 0.99 -24.93 -19.86
CA PRO A 157 0.45 -23.64 -20.25
C PRO A 157 -0.99 -23.37 -19.77
N LEU A 158 -1.71 -24.41 -19.34
CA LEU A 158 -3.06 -24.27 -18.77
C LEU A 158 -2.98 -23.98 -17.27
N ASP A 159 -2.02 -24.54 -16.56
CA ASP A 159 -1.84 -24.32 -15.12
C ASP A 159 -1.40 -22.90 -14.80
N SER A 160 -0.69 -22.22 -15.71
CA SER A 160 -0.34 -20.81 -15.55
C SER A 160 -1.59 -19.96 -15.29
N TYR A 161 -2.74 -20.24 -15.92
CA TYR A 161 -3.97 -19.49 -15.62
C TYR A 161 -4.37 -19.58 -14.14
N LEU A 162 -4.36 -20.79 -13.58
CA LEU A 162 -4.74 -21.04 -12.20
C LEU A 162 -3.72 -20.45 -11.23
N ARG A 163 -2.43 -20.63 -11.48
CA ARG A 163 -1.35 -20.12 -10.62
C ARG A 163 -1.47 -18.61 -10.38
N TRP A 164 -1.87 -17.87 -11.42
CA TRP A 164 -1.92 -16.41 -11.40
C TRP A 164 -3.26 -15.84 -10.89
N LEU A 165 -4.21 -16.70 -10.52
CA LEU A 165 -5.43 -16.23 -9.86
C LEU A 165 -5.07 -15.55 -8.53
N PRO A 166 -5.79 -14.49 -8.14
CA PRO A 166 -5.54 -13.78 -6.89
C PRO A 166 -5.50 -14.76 -5.70
N MET A 167 -4.44 -14.67 -4.91
CA MET A 167 -4.23 -15.50 -3.71
C MET A 167 -4.17 -17.02 -3.95
N ASN A 168 -3.95 -17.47 -5.18
CA ASN A 168 -3.90 -18.91 -5.51
C ASN A 168 -2.47 -19.49 -5.53
N TYR A 169 -1.44 -18.66 -5.46
CA TYR A 169 -0.06 -19.13 -5.38
C TYR A 169 0.31 -19.53 -3.94
N HIS A 170 0.66 -20.81 -3.76
CA HIS A 170 1.04 -21.40 -2.49
C HIS A 170 2.55 -21.68 -2.44
N PRO A 171 3.38 -20.76 -1.88
CA PRO A 171 4.83 -20.92 -1.84
C PRO A 171 5.29 -22.16 -1.06
N GLU A 172 4.50 -22.64 -0.10
CA GLU A 172 4.72 -23.88 0.65
C GLU A 172 4.67 -25.16 -0.22
N HIS A 173 4.18 -25.06 -1.45
CA HIS A 173 4.15 -26.14 -2.43
C HIS A 173 5.15 -25.97 -3.57
N ASP A 174 5.90 -24.86 -3.57
CA ASP A 174 6.99 -24.57 -4.52
C ASP A 174 8.33 -24.47 -3.76
N ASP A 175 8.83 -25.62 -3.30
CA ASP A 175 10.10 -25.73 -2.54
C ASP A 175 11.29 -25.05 -3.24
N LYS A 176 11.24 -24.97 -4.57
CA LYS A 176 12.30 -24.39 -5.39
C LYS A 176 12.07 -22.92 -5.73
N LEU A 177 10.84 -22.43 -5.53
CA LEU A 177 10.37 -21.10 -5.89
C LEU A 177 10.61 -20.83 -7.38
N TRP A 178 10.27 -21.81 -8.23
CA TRP A 178 10.42 -21.73 -9.68
C TRP A 178 9.60 -20.61 -10.30
N TYR A 179 8.46 -20.26 -9.69
CA TYR A 179 7.53 -19.28 -10.27
C TYR A 179 7.70 -17.87 -9.72
N CYS A 180 8.53 -17.67 -8.70
CA CYS A 180 8.85 -16.35 -8.16
C CYS A 180 10.35 -16.14 -8.20
N GLY A 181 10.83 -15.08 -8.86
CA GLY A 181 12.23 -14.67 -8.85
C GLY A 181 12.63 -13.95 -7.57
N TRP A 182 13.91 -13.61 -7.43
CA TRP A 182 14.39 -12.69 -6.39
C TRP A 182 14.07 -11.26 -6.78
N VAL A 183 13.54 -10.47 -5.84
CA VAL A 183 13.26 -9.04 -6.05
C VAL A 183 13.55 -8.22 -4.81
N TRP A 184 14.10 -7.03 -5.02
CA TRP A 184 14.06 -6.01 -3.98
C TRP A 184 12.62 -5.51 -3.82
N LEU A 185 12.19 -5.33 -2.58
CA LEU A 185 10.83 -4.89 -2.29
C LEU A 185 10.54 -3.52 -2.95
N GLU A 186 11.52 -2.63 -2.97
CA GLU A 186 11.40 -1.28 -3.53
C GLU A 186 11.11 -1.31 -5.03
N ASP A 187 11.79 -2.18 -5.77
CA ASP A 187 11.62 -2.35 -7.22
C ASP A 187 10.25 -2.92 -7.57
N ILE A 188 9.84 -4.01 -6.89
CA ILE A 188 8.54 -4.62 -7.20
C ILE A 188 7.35 -3.77 -6.71
N LEU A 189 7.51 -3.01 -5.62
CA LEU A 189 6.50 -2.03 -5.20
C LEU A 189 6.39 -0.87 -6.19
N SER A 190 7.49 -0.48 -6.83
CA SER A 190 7.46 0.44 -7.96
C SER A 190 6.73 -0.14 -9.17
N LEU A 191 6.50 -1.45 -9.25
CA LEU A 191 5.63 -2.06 -10.25
C LEU A 191 4.21 -2.35 -9.72
N SER A 192 3.90 -1.97 -8.48
CA SER A 192 2.64 -2.36 -7.85
C SER A 192 1.44 -1.65 -8.49
N PRO A 193 0.36 -2.39 -8.81
CA PRO A 193 -0.88 -1.80 -9.29
C PRO A 193 -1.64 -1.05 -8.17
N LEU A 194 -1.19 -1.14 -6.92
CA LEU A 194 -1.80 -0.44 -5.77
C LEU A 194 -1.63 1.08 -5.87
N PHE A 195 -0.50 1.55 -6.42
CA PHE A 195 -0.23 2.97 -6.65
C PHE A 195 -0.83 3.41 -8.00
N GLY A 196 -2.13 3.13 -8.16
CA GLY A 196 -2.83 3.04 -9.43
C GLY A 196 -3.05 4.36 -10.20
N ARG A 197 -3.82 4.24 -11.27
CA ARG A 197 -4.17 5.31 -12.22
C ARG A 197 -5.54 5.96 -11.96
N ALA A 198 -6.15 5.69 -10.81
CA ALA A 198 -7.45 6.29 -10.48
C ALA A 198 -7.38 7.82 -10.55
N THR A 199 -8.42 8.45 -11.07
CA THR A 199 -8.61 9.92 -11.09
C THR A 199 -9.62 10.39 -10.04
N GLY A 200 -10.14 9.44 -9.24
CA GLY A 200 -11.13 9.69 -8.19
C GLY A 200 -12.50 10.02 -8.77
N THR A 201 -13.23 10.91 -8.11
CA THR A 201 -14.58 11.37 -8.51
C THR A 201 -14.53 12.65 -9.35
N GLY A 202 -13.35 13.22 -9.56
CA GLY A 202 -13.17 14.52 -10.21
C GLY A 202 -13.49 15.70 -9.29
N SER A 203 -13.62 15.48 -7.98
CA SER A 203 -13.89 16.55 -7.03
C SER A 203 -12.79 17.61 -6.96
N GLU A 204 -13.20 18.85 -6.71
CA GLU A 204 -12.32 19.99 -6.46
C GLU A 204 -11.90 20.11 -4.98
N ALA A 205 -12.45 19.27 -4.08
CA ALA A 205 -12.17 19.33 -2.65
C ALA A 205 -10.71 18.97 -2.35
N PHE A 206 -10.30 17.73 -2.64
CA PHE A 206 -8.90 17.33 -2.61
C PHE A 206 -8.42 17.02 -4.01
N GLN A 207 -7.33 17.68 -4.39
CA GLN A 207 -6.67 17.51 -5.68
C GLN A 207 -5.23 17.07 -5.46
N PHE A 208 -4.88 15.93 -6.04
CA PHE A 208 -3.54 15.37 -6.08
C PHE A 208 -3.22 14.93 -7.52
N PHE A 209 -2.10 14.25 -7.73
CA PHE A 209 -1.77 13.65 -9.00
C PHE A 209 -1.68 12.14 -8.83
N ASN A 210 -2.28 11.40 -9.77
CA ASN A 210 -2.05 9.96 -9.85
C ASN A 210 -0.62 9.70 -10.38
N ARG A 211 -0.22 8.43 -10.42
CA ARG A 211 1.11 8.05 -10.86
C ARG A 211 1.43 8.41 -12.33
N GLY A 212 0.40 8.50 -13.17
CA GLY A 212 0.52 8.94 -14.55
C GLY A 212 0.57 10.46 -14.72
N GLY A 213 0.56 11.24 -13.63
CA GLY A 213 0.58 12.70 -13.68
C GLY A 213 -0.79 13.34 -13.94
N GLU A 214 -1.86 12.56 -13.99
CA GLU A 214 -3.22 13.08 -14.16
C GLU A 214 -3.78 13.58 -12.84
N LEU A 215 -4.72 14.54 -12.91
CA LEU A 215 -5.38 15.07 -11.73
C LEU A 215 -6.24 13.98 -11.06
N PHE A 216 -6.00 13.75 -9.78
CA PHE A 216 -6.81 12.91 -8.91
C PHE A 216 -7.65 13.79 -7.98
N GLY A 217 -8.97 13.68 -8.07
CA GLY A 217 -9.93 14.49 -7.32
C GLY A 217 -10.82 13.65 -6.39
N VAL A 218 -10.90 13.98 -5.11
CA VAL A 218 -11.79 13.30 -4.15
C VAL A 218 -12.35 14.26 -3.10
N ASP A 219 -13.58 14.04 -2.66
CA ASP A 219 -14.24 14.73 -1.55
C ASP A 219 -14.59 13.75 -0.43
N PRO A 220 -13.87 13.75 0.70
CA PRO A 220 -14.19 12.85 1.81
C PRO A 220 -15.61 13.10 2.36
N LEU A 221 -16.18 14.29 2.23
CA LEU A 221 -17.49 14.61 2.79
C LEU A 221 -18.66 14.25 1.87
N ARG A 222 -18.39 13.92 0.61
CA ARG A 222 -19.44 13.60 -0.38
C ARG A 222 -19.28 12.23 -1.02
N ASP A 223 -18.05 11.77 -1.18
CA ASP A 223 -17.72 10.54 -1.93
C ASP A 223 -17.64 9.31 -1.02
N GLN A 224 -17.90 9.47 0.28
CA GLN A 224 -17.91 8.38 1.24
C GLN A 224 -19.10 7.43 1.00
N LEU A 225 -18.82 6.12 0.96
CA LEU A 225 -19.88 5.09 0.93
C LEU A 225 -20.50 4.89 2.32
N SER A 226 -19.67 4.94 3.37
CA SER A 226 -20.09 4.89 4.76
C SER A 226 -19.39 5.99 5.55
N ASN A 227 -18.09 5.85 5.76
CA ASN A 227 -17.27 6.78 6.54
C ASN A 227 -16.02 7.21 5.76
N ALA A 228 -15.56 8.44 5.99
CA ALA A 228 -14.31 8.95 5.42
C ALA A 228 -13.21 9.04 6.47
N HIS A 229 -12.40 7.98 6.56
CA HIS A 229 -11.19 7.95 7.39
C HIS A 229 -9.94 8.08 6.52
N LEU A 230 -8.90 8.72 7.07
CA LEU A 230 -7.60 8.88 6.43
C LEU A 230 -6.49 8.44 7.38
N ASN A 231 -5.71 7.46 6.96
CA ASN A 231 -4.46 7.07 7.63
C ASN A 231 -3.27 7.60 6.82
N LEU A 232 -2.45 8.45 7.44
CA LEU A 232 -1.27 9.07 6.79
C LEU A 232 0.02 8.64 7.50
N PHE A 233 0.77 7.75 6.86
CA PHE A 233 2.03 7.23 7.37
C PHE A 233 3.24 7.97 6.80
N GLY A 234 4.33 8.01 7.56
CA GLY A 234 5.61 8.53 7.10
C GLY A 234 6.55 8.87 8.26
N PRO A 235 7.88 8.82 8.06
CA PRO A 235 8.85 9.16 9.10
C PRO A 235 8.77 10.65 9.50
N SER A 236 9.47 11.05 10.56
CA SER A 236 9.61 12.48 10.88
C SER A 236 10.25 13.23 9.71
N GLY A 237 9.77 14.44 9.41
CA GLY A 237 10.24 15.23 8.28
C GLY A 237 9.65 14.89 6.90
N SER A 238 8.87 13.82 6.75
CA SER A 238 8.23 13.42 5.46
C SER A 238 7.12 14.36 4.96
N GLY A 239 6.79 15.42 5.69
CA GLY A 239 5.78 16.40 5.27
C GLY A 239 4.34 16.12 5.72
N LYS A 240 4.07 15.10 6.55
CA LYS A 240 2.72 14.76 7.04
C LYS A 240 1.89 15.97 7.51
N SER A 241 2.44 16.77 8.43
CA SER A 241 1.72 17.93 8.96
C SER A 241 1.46 19.00 7.90
N ALA A 242 2.42 19.22 6.98
CA ALA A 242 2.25 20.17 5.89
C ALA A 242 1.13 19.73 4.93
N THR A 243 1.09 18.43 4.59
CA THR A 243 0.01 17.83 3.80
C THR A 243 -1.34 18.02 4.48
N LEU A 244 -1.46 17.67 5.77
CA LEU A 244 -2.71 17.81 6.53
C LEU A 244 -3.17 19.27 6.64
N VAL A 245 -2.26 20.23 6.89
CA VAL A 245 -2.61 21.66 6.89
C VAL A 245 -3.16 22.08 5.53
N GLY A 246 -2.55 21.65 4.44
CA GLY A 246 -3.05 21.90 3.09
C GLY A 246 -4.43 21.29 2.85
N MET A 247 -4.69 20.09 3.36
CA MET A 247 -6.02 19.45 3.29
C MET A 247 -7.05 20.23 4.12
N CYS A 248 -6.73 20.63 5.35
CA CYS A 248 -7.63 21.45 6.17
C CYS A 248 -8.00 22.77 5.50
N LEU A 249 -7.04 23.46 4.88
CA LEU A 249 -7.29 24.70 4.14
C LEU A 249 -8.27 24.48 2.98
N ARG A 250 -8.12 23.39 2.22
CA ARG A 250 -9.04 23.04 1.12
C ARG A 250 -10.44 22.70 1.64
N LEU A 251 -10.54 21.88 2.70
CA LEU A 251 -11.83 21.59 3.35
C LEU A 251 -12.52 22.87 3.84
N LEU A 252 -11.77 23.77 4.49
CA LEU A 252 -12.29 25.06 4.93
C LEU A 252 -12.73 25.93 3.75
N ALA A 253 -12.03 25.91 2.63
CA ALA A 253 -12.40 26.70 1.46
C ALA A 253 -13.70 26.20 0.81
N ILE A 254 -13.87 24.89 0.69
CA ILE A 254 -14.98 24.27 -0.05
C ILE A 254 -16.22 24.08 0.84
N HIS A 255 -16.04 23.49 2.03
CA HIS A 255 -17.16 23.07 2.88
C HIS A 255 -17.29 23.86 4.17
N ARG A 256 -16.24 24.56 4.61
CA ARG A 256 -16.18 25.23 5.94
C ARG A 256 -16.64 24.32 7.10
N PRO A 257 -16.15 23.08 7.21
CA PRO A 257 -16.55 22.21 8.30
C PRO A 257 -15.98 22.70 9.63
N ARG A 258 -16.58 22.25 10.73
CA ARG A 258 -15.97 22.39 12.06
C ARG A 258 -14.78 21.42 12.15
N LEU A 259 -13.60 21.95 12.43
CA LEU A 259 -12.38 21.15 12.59
C LEU A 259 -12.04 20.96 14.07
N PHE A 260 -11.71 19.72 14.43
CA PHE A 260 -11.09 19.36 15.70
C PHE A 260 -9.69 18.82 15.40
N ILE A 261 -8.66 19.47 15.95
CA ILE A 261 -7.26 19.12 15.67
C ILE A 261 -6.58 18.84 16.99
N ILE A 262 -6.11 17.61 17.14
CA ILE A 262 -5.34 17.14 18.29
C ILE A 262 -3.93 16.84 17.78
N GLU A 263 -2.93 17.54 18.30
CA GLU A 263 -1.56 17.42 17.82
C GLU A 263 -0.51 17.57 18.93
N ALA A 264 0.68 17.07 18.65
CA ALA A 264 1.90 17.34 19.40
C ALA A 264 2.88 18.12 18.52
N GLY A 265 3.47 19.20 19.03
CA GLY A 265 4.51 19.97 18.33
C GLY A 265 4.06 21.26 17.63
N ASN A 266 2.78 21.63 17.71
CA ASN A 266 2.25 22.93 17.25
C ASN A 266 2.42 23.20 15.73
N SER A 267 2.31 22.17 14.90
CA SER A 267 2.31 22.25 13.44
C SER A 267 1.11 23.03 12.88
N PHE A 268 -0.05 22.96 13.53
CA PHE A 268 -1.30 23.59 13.09
C PHE A 268 -1.54 24.95 13.75
N GLY A 269 -0.65 25.41 14.63
CA GLY A 269 -0.80 26.71 15.31
C GLY A 269 -0.95 27.89 14.36
N LEU A 270 -0.19 27.91 13.25
CA LEU A 270 -0.31 28.93 12.21
C LEU A 270 -1.61 28.83 11.42
N LEU A 271 -2.14 27.62 11.20
CA LEU A 271 -3.45 27.41 10.59
C LEU A 271 -4.55 28.04 11.47
N GLY A 272 -4.49 27.83 12.79
CA GLY A 272 -5.41 28.45 13.75
C GLY A 272 -5.37 29.99 13.68
N GLN A 273 -4.17 30.58 13.78
CA GLN A 273 -3.98 32.04 13.66
C GLN A 273 -4.47 32.59 12.31
N TYR A 274 -4.26 31.85 11.23
CA TYR A 274 -4.76 32.19 9.90
C TYR A 274 -6.29 32.24 9.88
N CYS A 275 -6.95 31.23 10.48
CA CYS A 275 -8.41 31.17 10.58
C CYS A 275 -8.98 32.32 11.43
N GLU A 276 -8.37 32.63 12.57
CA GLU A 276 -8.76 33.78 13.42
C GLU A 276 -8.70 35.10 12.65
N ARG A 277 -7.60 35.30 11.89
CA ARG A 277 -7.44 36.51 11.07
C ARG A 277 -8.50 36.63 9.98
N LEU A 278 -9.02 35.52 9.47
CA LEU A 278 -10.15 35.48 8.55
C LEU A 278 -11.52 35.60 9.23
N GLY A 279 -11.55 35.79 10.56
CA GLY A 279 -12.78 35.99 11.34
C GLY A 279 -13.45 34.69 11.80
N LEU A 280 -12.79 33.54 11.68
CA LEU A 280 -13.31 32.29 12.22
C LEU A 280 -13.08 32.21 13.74
N SER A 281 -14.02 31.61 14.46
CA SER A 281 -13.85 31.30 15.88
C SER A 281 -12.84 30.15 16.04
N VAL A 282 -11.76 30.38 16.77
CA VAL A 282 -10.77 29.35 17.09
C VAL A 282 -10.65 29.22 18.61
N ASN A 283 -10.68 27.99 19.09
CA ASN A 283 -10.40 27.67 20.48
C ASN A 283 -9.11 26.86 20.52
N ARG A 284 -8.08 27.39 21.20
CA ARG A 284 -6.79 26.75 21.35
C ARG A 284 -6.54 26.42 22.81
N VAL A 285 -6.42 25.13 23.10
CA VAL A 285 -6.02 24.61 24.41
C VAL A 285 -4.63 24.01 24.28
N GLN A 286 -3.67 24.52 25.03
CA GLN A 286 -2.33 23.93 25.12
C GLN A 286 -2.24 23.12 26.42
N VAL A 287 -2.07 21.81 26.27
CA VAL A 287 -1.81 20.91 27.40
C VAL A 287 -0.29 20.80 27.59
N SER A 288 0.18 21.17 28.76
CA SER A 288 1.59 21.05 29.18
C SER A 288 1.66 20.81 30.68
N ALA A 289 2.82 20.41 31.20
CA ALA A 289 3.02 20.21 32.64
C ALA A 289 2.70 21.46 33.48
N HIS A 290 2.74 22.65 32.86
CA HIS A 290 2.44 23.94 33.50
C HIS A 290 1.07 24.50 33.10
N SER A 291 0.30 23.78 32.28
CA SER A 291 -1.00 24.24 31.83
C SER A 291 -1.98 24.24 33.01
N LYS A 292 -2.67 25.37 33.19
CA LYS A 292 -3.76 25.49 34.18
C LYS A 292 -5.07 24.85 33.69
N GLY A 293 -5.03 24.20 32.53
CA GLY A 293 -6.20 23.57 31.91
C GLY A 293 -6.67 22.42 32.79
N LEU A 294 -7.86 22.56 33.37
CA LEU A 294 -8.57 21.47 34.02
C LEU A 294 -9.08 20.53 32.95
N MET A 295 -8.25 19.57 32.54
CA MET A 295 -8.78 18.33 31.98
C MET A 295 -9.38 17.57 33.16
N ALA A 296 -10.69 17.44 33.19
CA ALA A 296 -11.41 16.64 34.16
C ALA A 296 -11.76 15.30 33.50
N PRO A 297 -10.83 14.32 33.44
CA PRO A 297 -11.06 13.04 32.77
C PRO A 297 -12.32 12.34 33.30
N PHE A 298 -12.63 12.52 34.58
CA PHE A 298 -13.84 11.98 35.22
C PHE A 298 -15.05 12.92 35.23
N ALA A 299 -15.10 13.94 34.35
CA ALA A 299 -16.21 14.91 34.34
C ALA A 299 -17.59 14.26 34.14
N ASP A 300 -17.63 13.17 33.40
CA ASP A 300 -18.86 12.45 33.09
C ASP A 300 -19.29 11.48 34.19
N ALA A 301 -18.48 11.27 35.25
CA ALA A 301 -18.85 10.45 36.41
C ALA A 301 -20.14 10.94 37.11
N LYS A 302 -20.46 12.24 36.99
CA LYS A 302 -21.72 12.81 37.48
C LYS A 302 -22.96 12.17 36.83
N HIS A 303 -22.84 11.63 35.61
CA HIS A 303 -23.95 11.03 34.88
C HIS A 303 -24.27 9.60 35.36
N LEU A 304 -23.35 8.96 36.10
CA LEU A 304 -23.57 7.66 36.73
C LEU A 304 -24.38 7.75 38.04
N VAL A 305 -24.53 8.95 38.60
CA VAL A 305 -25.23 9.16 39.87
C VAL A 305 -26.72 8.82 39.70
N GLY A 306 -27.19 7.80 40.42
CA GLY A 306 -28.59 7.38 40.41
C GLY A 306 -28.95 6.35 39.33
N GLN A 307 -27.99 5.90 38.53
CA GLN A 307 -28.16 4.77 37.61
C GLN A 307 -27.83 3.45 38.32
N ALA A 308 -28.51 2.36 37.93
CA ALA A 308 -28.10 1.02 38.34
C ALA A 308 -26.80 0.69 37.59
N VAL A 309 -25.66 0.85 38.25
CA VAL A 309 -24.34 0.61 37.67
C VAL A 309 -24.24 -0.89 37.38
N PRO A 310 -24.12 -1.33 36.11
CA PRO A 310 -23.91 -2.73 35.80
C PRO A 310 -22.60 -3.18 36.44
N HIS A 311 -22.59 -4.37 37.03
CA HIS A 311 -21.34 -4.97 37.48
C HIS A 311 -20.58 -5.40 36.22
N VAL A 312 -19.52 -4.68 35.87
CA VAL A 312 -18.60 -5.13 34.82
C VAL A 312 -17.93 -6.40 35.36
N SER A 313 -18.30 -7.54 34.79
CA SER A 313 -17.80 -8.86 35.22
C SER A 313 -16.89 -9.51 34.18
N ASP A 314 -16.79 -8.93 32.98
CA ASP A 314 -16.01 -9.46 31.87
C ASP A 314 -14.92 -8.47 31.47
N GLU A 315 -13.67 -8.80 31.78
CA GLU A 315 -12.50 -7.95 31.51
C GLU A 315 -12.27 -7.67 30.02
N LYS A 316 -12.83 -8.51 29.13
CA LYS A 316 -12.75 -8.31 27.67
C LYS A 316 -13.52 -7.10 27.17
N ALA A 317 -14.59 -6.71 27.88
CA ALA A 317 -15.37 -5.52 27.53
C ALA A 317 -14.60 -4.20 27.79
N LEU A 318 -13.46 -4.28 28.48
CA LEU A 318 -12.61 -3.15 28.86
C LEU A 318 -11.34 -3.05 28.01
N ASP A 319 -11.20 -3.90 26.99
CA ASP A 319 -10.06 -3.83 26.09
C ASP A 319 -10.17 -2.61 25.17
N ILE A 320 -9.06 -1.91 24.98
CA ILE A 320 -9.03 -0.64 24.21
C ILE A 320 -9.47 -0.87 22.76
N GLU A 321 -9.26 -2.09 22.24
CA GLU A 321 -9.65 -2.48 20.88
C GLU A 321 -11.16 -2.66 20.70
N HIS A 322 -11.92 -2.87 21.78
CA HIS A 322 -13.37 -3.08 21.75
C HIS A 322 -14.20 -1.80 22.01
N LEU A 323 -13.54 -0.64 22.15
CA LEU A 323 -14.16 0.66 22.45
C LEU A 323 -15.25 1.12 21.45
N ASN A 324 -15.26 0.61 20.22
CA ASN A 324 -16.22 0.98 19.17
C ASN A 324 -17.05 -0.22 18.64
N ASP A 325 -16.95 -1.40 19.26
CA ASP A 325 -17.67 -2.59 18.77
C ASP A 325 -19.19 -2.52 19.00
N SER A 326 -19.65 -1.53 19.78
CA SER A 326 -21.05 -1.23 20.08
C SER A 326 -21.68 -0.17 19.17
N ASP A 327 -21.14 0.11 17.99
CA ASP A 327 -21.77 0.99 16.98
C ASP A 327 -22.91 0.28 16.22
N SER A 328 -23.63 -0.64 16.88
CA SER A 328 -24.87 -1.19 16.34
C SER A 328 -25.98 -0.13 16.53
N PRO A 329 -26.83 0.13 15.52
CA PRO A 329 -27.88 1.14 15.63
C PRO A 329 -28.94 0.84 16.73
N ASP A 330 -28.88 -0.31 17.39
CA ASP A 330 -29.76 -0.72 18.49
C ASP A 330 -29.09 -0.59 19.89
N ASP A 331 -27.79 -0.30 20.00
CA ASP A 331 -27.07 -0.11 21.28
C ASP A 331 -26.93 1.39 21.61
N GLU A 332 -28.03 2.04 21.99
CA GLU A 332 -28.06 3.49 22.27
C GLU A 332 -27.55 3.92 23.67
N ALA A 333 -26.97 3.03 24.48
CA ALA A 333 -26.53 3.37 25.84
C ALA A 333 -25.00 3.49 25.95
N ARG A 334 -24.50 4.74 25.97
CA ARG A 334 -23.08 5.05 26.23
C ARG A 334 -22.60 4.43 27.54
N ASP A 335 -21.60 3.55 27.49
CA ASP A 335 -20.97 2.95 28.68
C ASP A 335 -19.99 3.91 29.35
N ILE A 336 -20.56 4.85 30.10
CA ILE A 336 -19.78 5.87 30.82
C ILE A 336 -18.86 5.21 31.86
N LEU A 337 -19.25 4.10 32.50
CA LEU A 337 -18.40 3.48 33.52
C LEU A 337 -17.18 2.81 32.88
N GLY A 338 -17.36 2.07 31.79
CA GLY A 338 -16.28 1.47 31.02
C GLY A 338 -15.29 2.51 30.50
N GLU A 339 -15.79 3.62 29.93
CA GLU A 339 -14.94 4.74 29.49
C GLU A 339 -14.08 5.31 30.64
N LEU A 340 -14.68 5.53 31.82
CA LEU A 340 -13.96 6.05 32.99
C LEU A 340 -12.94 5.06 33.54
N GLU A 341 -13.24 3.77 33.52
CA GLU A 341 -12.30 2.73 33.93
C GLU A 341 -11.09 2.67 32.99
N ILE A 342 -11.32 2.70 31.68
CA ILE A 342 -10.26 2.71 30.67
C ILE A 342 -9.38 3.96 30.83
N MET A 343 -9.99 5.13 31.04
CA MET A 343 -9.25 6.36 31.36
C MET A 343 -8.38 6.20 32.61
N ALA A 344 -8.91 5.60 33.68
CA ALA A 344 -8.15 5.36 34.91
C ALA A 344 -6.97 4.40 34.68
N ARG A 345 -7.20 3.30 33.95
CA ARG A 345 -6.15 2.33 33.58
C ARG A 345 -5.03 2.98 32.76
N LEU A 346 -5.38 3.76 31.74
CA LEU A 346 -4.42 4.54 30.94
C LEU A 346 -3.62 5.54 31.78
N MET A 347 -4.27 6.23 32.73
CA MET A 347 -3.59 7.18 33.61
C MET A 347 -2.64 6.51 34.61
N ILE A 348 -2.97 5.31 35.09
CA ILE A 348 -2.15 4.56 36.05
C ILE A 348 -0.95 3.91 35.35
N THR A 349 -1.17 3.31 34.18
CA THR A 349 -0.18 2.48 33.48
C THR A 349 0.61 3.21 32.39
N GLY A 350 0.26 4.47 32.12
CA GLY A 350 0.78 5.22 30.97
C GLY A 350 0.43 4.62 29.60
N GLY A 351 -0.44 3.59 29.56
CA GLY A 351 -0.71 2.79 28.35
C GLY A 351 0.38 1.77 28.02
N GLU A 352 1.31 1.47 28.95
CA GLU A 352 2.33 0.45 28.74
C GLU A 352 1.76 -0.94 29.04
N GLN A 353 1.82 -1.85 28.04
CA GLN A 353 1.32 -3.23 28.16
C GLN A 353 1.89 -3.95 29.39
N ARG A 354 3.17 -3.68 29.71
CA ARG A 354 3.85 -4.27 30.85
C ARG A 354 3.28 -3.81 32.19
N GLU A 355 2.95 -2.52 32.32
CA GLU A 355 2.33 -2.00 33.55
C GLU A 355 0.87 -2.46 33.67
N MET A 356 0.18 -2.65 32.54
CA MET A 356 -1.15 -3.26 32.50
C MET A 356 -1.12 -4.72 32.97
N ASP A 357 -0.09 -5.49 32.62
CA ASP A 357 0.09 -6.87 33.07
C ASP A 357 0.49 -6.96 34.55
N ASP A 358 1.25 -5.99 35.07
CA ASP A 358 1.61 -5.90 36.50
C ASP A 358 0.43 -5.40 37.39
N TYR A 359 -0.58 -4.76 36.80
CA TYR A 359 -1.79 -4.32 37.48
C TYR A 359 -2.84 -5.44 37.66
N ARG A 360 -2.72 -6.54 36.90
CA ARG A 360 -3.52 -7.78 37.06
C ARG A 360 -3.09 -8.55 38.30
#